data_AF-A0A661IAM8-F1
#
_entry.id   AF-A0A661IAM8-F1
#
_cell.length_a   1.000
_cell.length_b   1.000
_cell.length_c   1.000
_cell.angle_alpha   90.00
_cell.angle_beta   90.00
_cell.angle_gamma   90.00
#
_symmetry.space_group_name_H-M   'P 1'
#
loop_
_entity.id
_entity.type
_entity.pdbx_description
1 polymer ?
#
loop_
_entity_poly.entity_id
_entity_poly.type
_entity_poly.pdbx_seq_one_letter_code
_entity_poly.pdbx_strand_id
1 'polypeptide(L)' 'MNEVQQRYKKAFPNKKEFIEYMATWVQHPNKNSSLMQDAITKYEIMPELGFDKNTLEKISCYIYETDFTLHKVN' A
#
# COMPACT_ATOMS: atom_id res chain seq x y z
N MET A 1 13.82 -5.43 1.94
CA MET A 1 12.46 -4.90 2.13
C MET A 1 11.62 -5.29 0.92
N ASN A 2 10.30 -5.45 1.07
CA ASN A 2 9.43 -5.68 -0.10
C ASN A 2 9.47 -4.42 -1.00
N GLU A 3 9.78 -4.58 -2.29
CA GLU A 3 10.02 -3.47 -3.23
C GLU A 3 8.80 -2.55 -3.34
N VAL A 4 7.60 -3.13 -3.28
CA VAL A 4 6.32 -2.39 -3.33
C VAL A 4 6.22 -1.46 -2.12
N GLN A 5 6.36 -1.98 -0.91
CA GLN A 5 6.28 -1.20 0.32
C GLN A 5 7.30 -0.05 0.35
N GLN A 6 8.52 -0.29 -0.15
CA GLN A 6 9.56 0.74 -0.21
C GLN A 6 9.24 1.87 -1.18
N ARG A 7 8.75 1.55 -2.38
CA ARG A 7 8.37 2.58 -3.36
C ARG A 7 7.27 3.50 -2.81
N TYR A 8 6.23 2.92 -2.20
CA TYR A 8 5.18 3.71 -1.56
C TYR A 8 5.73 4.53 -0.38
N LYS A 9 6.54 3.94 0.52
CA LYS A 9 7.14 4.69 1.64
C LYS A 9 7.99 5.87 1.19
N LYS A 10 8.75 5.74 0.09
CA LYS A 10 9.59 6.82 -0.46
C LYS A 10 8.80 7.94 -1.13
N ALA A 11 7.57 7.66 -1.55
CA ALA A 11 6.69 8.66 -2.18
C ALA A 11 6.04 9.62 -1.18
N PHE A 12 6.07 9.30 0.12
CA PHE A 12 5.45 10.11 1.17
C PHE A 12 6.48 10.61 2.19
N PRO A 13 6.39 11.89 2.62
CA PRO A 13 7.31 12.48 3.58
C PRO A 13 7.11 11.95 5.01
N ASN A 14 5.91 11.46 5.35
CA ASN A 14 5.60 10.97 6.69
C ASN A 14 4.60 9.81 6.70
N LYS A 15 4.52 9.12 7.85
CA LYS A 15 3.63 7.97 8.09
C LYS A 15 2.16 8.31 7.89
N LYS A 16 1.73 9.50 8.30
CA LYS A 16 0.31 9.91 8.24
C LYS A 16 -0.15 10.00 6.79
N GLU A 17 0.61 10.69 5.95
CA GLU A 17 0.31 10.83 4.52
C GLU A 17 0.32 9.48 3.79
N PHE A 18 1.26 8.59 4.14
CA PHE A 18 1.27 7.23 3.62
C PHE A 18 -0.04 6.49 3.97
N ILE A 19 -0.47 6.52 5.23
CA ILE A 19 -1.67 5.79 5.70
C ILE A 19 -2.92 6.35 5.03
N GLU A 20 -3.05 7.67 4.97
CA GLU A 20 -4.21 8.35 4.40
C GLU A 20 -4.33 8.07 2.90
N TYR A 21 -3.22 8.17 2.16
CA TYR A 21 -3.20 7.83 0.74
C TYR A 21 -3.54 6.35 0.53
N MET A 22 -2.89 5.44 1.25
CA MET A 22 -3.07 4.00 1.04
C MET A 22 -4.50 3.55 1.38
N ALA A 23 -5.05 4.01 2.50
CA ALA A 23 -6.41 3.66 2.89
C ALA A 23 -7.43 4.15 1.86
N THR A 24 -7.24 5.38 1.35
CA THR A 24 -8.11 5.96 0.31
C THR A 24 -7.97 5.22 -1.03
N TRP A 25 -6.74 4.91 -1.44
CA TRP A 25 -6.48 4.23 -2.70
C TRP A 25 -7.02 2.79 -2.70
N VAL A 26 -6.83 2.04 -1.61
CA VAL A 26 -7.37 0.67 -1.48
C VAL A 26 -8.89 0.65 -1.40
N GLN A 27 -9.51 1.72 -0.90
CA GLN A 27 -10.96 1.84 -0.84
C GLN A 27 -11.58 1.87 -2.23
N HIS A 28 -10.99 2.63 -3.17
CA HIS A 28 -11.43 2.68 -4.56
C HIS A 28 -10.22 2.67 -5.51
N PRO A 29 -9.61 1.50 -5.77
CA PRO A 29 -8.39 1.41 -6.56
C PRO A 29 -8.63 1.93 -7.97
N ASN A 30 -7.86 2.94 -8.36
CA ASN A 30 -7.88 3.47 -9.72
C ASN A 30 -6.48 3.40 -10.34
N LYS A 31 -6.42 2.87 -11.58
CA LYS A 31 -5.17 2.72 -12.33
C LYS A 31 -4.41 4.04 -12.41
N ASN A 32 -5.09 5.14 -12.76
CA ASN A 32 -4.47 6.45 -12.97
C ASN A 32 -3.91 7.06 -11.67
N SER A 33 -4.45 6.68 -10.52
CA SER A 33 -4.03 7.19 -9.21
C SER A 33 -2.91 6.37 -8.55
N SER A 34 -2.52 5.24 -9.15
CA SER A 34 -1.47 4.37 -8.63
C SER A 34 -0.09 4.99 -8.84
N LEU A 35 0.75 4.94 -7.79
CA LEU A 35 2.16 5.32 -7.84
C LEU A 35 3.02 4.30 -8.60
N MET A 36 2.50 3.10 -8.86
CA MET A 36 3.23 2.01 -9.52
C MET A 36 2.46 1.51 -10.75
N GLN A 37 2.44 2.33 -11.81
CA GLN A 37 1.80 1.98 -13.10
C GLN A 37 2.37 0.68 -13.69
N ASP A 38 3.69 0.51 -13.63
CA ASP A 38 4.37 -0.71 -14.11
C ASP A 38 3.90 -1.97 -13.38
N ALA A 39 3.54 -1.84 -12.10
CA ALA A 39 3.05 -2.95 -11.30
C ALA A 39 1.61 -3.32 -11.66
N ILE A 40 0.78 -2.37 -12.10
CA ILE A 40 -0.57 -2.67 -12.60
C ILE A 40 -0.49 -3.50 -13.88
N THR A 41 0.45 -3.21 -14.77
CA THR A 41 0.64 -4.00 -16.00
C THR A 41 1.02 -5.45 -15.69
N LYS A 42 1.74 -5.69 -14.58
CA LYS A 42 2.23 -7.01 -14.18
C LYS A 42 1.28 -7.80 -13.28
N TYR A 43 0.61 -7.14 -12.33
CA TYR A 43 -0.18 -7.77 -11.27
C TYR A 43 -1.67 -7.43 -11.35
N GLU A 44 -2.08 -6.70 -12.39
CA GLU A 44 -3.41 -6.14 -12.54
C GLU A 44 -3.78 -5.16 -11.40
N ILE A 45 -4.96 -4.56 -11.47
CA ILE A 45 -5.41 -3.64 -10.41
C ILE A 45 -6.02 -4.44 -9.26
N MET A 46 -5.72 -4.01 -8.04
CA MET A 46 -6.33 -4.59 -6.85
C MET A 46 -7.86 -4.41 -6.90
N PRO A 47 -8.65 -5.45 -6.62
CA PRO A 47 -10.11 -5.30 -6.53
C PRO A 47 -10.49 -4.51 -5.28
N GLU A 48 -11.66 -3.88 -5.32
CA GLU A 48 -12.24 -3.22 -4.15
C GLU A 48 -12.54 -4.26 -3.07
N LEU A 49 -12.00 -4.05 -1.86
CA LEU A 49 -12.08 -5.03 -0.77
C LEU A 49 -13.38 -4.92 0.05
N GLY A 50 -14.15 -3.83 -0.10
CA GLY A 50 -15.39 -3.60 0.66
C GLY A 50 -15.20 -3.36 2.16
N PHE A 51 -13.98 -3.07 2.62
CA PHE A 51 -13.72 -2.73 4.02
C PHE A 51 -14.00 -1.24 4.29
N ASP A 52 -14.37 -0.93 5.53
CA ASP A 52 -14.51 0.45 5.97
C ASP A 52 -13.15 1.15 6.06
N LYS A 53 -13.16 2.48 5.97
CA LYS A 53 -11.93 3.30 5.96
C LYS A 53 -11.05 3.10 7.20
N ASN A 54 -11.64 2.91 8.38
CA ASN A 54 -10.88 2.71 9.62
C ASN A 54 -10.13 1.37 9.58
N THR A 55 -10.77 0.31 9.09
CA THR A 55 -10.10 -0.98 8.84
C THR A 55 -8.96 -0.83 7.83
N LEU A 56 -9.16 -0.10 6.73
CA LEU A 56 -8.12 0.17 5.73
C LEU A 56 -6.95 1.00 6.27
N GLU A 57 -7.21 1.96 7.16
CA GLU A 57 -6.17 2.73 7.85
C GLU A 57 -5.32 1.84 8.76
N LYS A 58 -5.94 0.91 9.51
CA LYS A 58 -5.22 -0.07 10.34
C LYS A 58 -4.35 -1.00 9.50
N ILE A 59 -4.88 -1.50 8.38
CA ILE A 59 -4.12 -2.32 7.42
C ILE A 59 -2.94 -1.52 6.87
N SER A 60 -3.17 -0.26 6.47
CA SER A 60 -2.13 0.62 5.95
C SER A 60 -1.05 0.91 7.00
N CYS A 61 -1.44 1.12 8.26
CA CYS A 61 -0.51 1.29 9.37
C CYS A 61 0.34 0.03 9.57
N TYR A 62 -0.28 -1.15 9.58
CA TYR A 62 0.43 -2.42 9.68
C TYR A 62 1.43 -2.58 8.54
N ILE A 63 1.03 -2.29 7.29
CA ILE A 63 1.93 -2.32 6.13
C ILE A 63 3.08 -1.33 6.30
N TYR A 64 2.85 -0.16 6.88
CA TYR A 64 3.92 0.81 7.11
C TYR A 64 4.91 0.35 8.20
N GLU A 65 4.44 -0.23 9.29
CA GLU A 65 5.30 -0.58 10.43
C GLU A 65 6.00 -1.93 10.27
N THR A 66 5.39 -2.85 9.52
CA THR A 66 5.90 -4.21 9.36
C THR A 66 7.14 -4.24 8.50
N ASP A 67 8.21 -4.86 9.00
CA ASP A 67 9.36 -5.24 8.18
C ASP A 67 9.13 -6.63 7.57
N PHE A 68 8.71 -6.64 6.30
CA PHE A 68 8.47 -7.88 5.54
C PHE A 68 9.75 -8.67 5.19
N THR A 69 10.95 -8.24 5.63
CA THR A 69 12.18 -9.02 5.45
C THR A 69 12.44 -10.03 6.55
N LEU A 70 11.82 -9.86 7.72
CA LEU A 70 12.06 -10.67 8.91
C LEU A 70 11.61 -12.14 8.77
N HIS A 71 10.93 -12.51 7.67
CA HIS A 71 10.54 -13.89 7.35
C HIS A 71 11.45 -14.61 6.34
N LYS A 72 12.58 -14.03 5.95
CA LYS A 72 13.67 -14.83 5.35
C LYS A 72 14.53 -15.44 6.46
N VAL A 73 13.92 -16.28 7.28
CA VAL A 73 14.65 -17.27 8.07
C VAL A 73 14.83 -18.49 7.16
N ASN A 74 16.10 -18.88 6.98
CA ASN A 74 16.64 -20.00 6.20
C ASN A 74 15.70 -21.15 5.86
#